data_AF-A0A379YSI6-F1
#
_entry.id   AF-A0A379YSI6-F1
#
_cell.length_a   1.000
_cell.length_b   1.000
_cell.length_c   1.000
_cell.angle_alpha   90.00
_cell.angle_beta   90.00
_cell.angle_gamma   90.00
#
_symmetry.space_group_name_H-M   'P 1'
#
loop_
_entity.id
_entity.type
_entity.pdbx_description
1 polymer ?
#
loop_
_entity_poly.entity_id
_entity_poly.type
_entity_poly.pdbx_seq_one_letter_code
_entity_poly.pdbx_strand_id
1 'polypeptide(L)'
;MRAALQISQAGSSCALLSKVFPTRSHTVSAQGGITVALGNNHEDNWEWHMYDTVKGSDYIGDQDAIEYMCKTGPEAVLELEHMGLPFSRTDDGRIYQRPFGGQSLNFGGEQAARTAAAADRTGHALLHTLYQQNLKITPLSSPSGMRWIW
;
A
#
# COMPACT_ATOMS: atom_id res chain seq x y z
N MET A 1 -5.04 4.31 -9.52
CA MET A 1 -6.31 3.80 -8.94
C MET A 1 -6.60 4.34 -7.54
N ARG A 2 -5.70 4.23 -6.54
CA ARG A 2 -5.95 4.81 -5.19
C ARG A 2 -6.27 6.31 -5.21
N ALA A 3 -5.56 7.09 -6.03
CA ALA A 3 -5.83 8.52 -6.21
C ALA A 3 -7.23 8.80 -6.79
N ALA A 4 -7.60 8.13 -7.88
CA ALA A 4 -8.92 8.28 -8.50
C ALA A 4 -10.07 7.90 -7.56
N LEU A 5 -9.88 6.82 -6.78
CA LEU A 5 -10.79 6.42 -5.70
C LEU A 5 -10.97 7.56 -4.68
N GLN A 6 -9.88 8.17 -4.20
CA GLN A 6 -9.97 9.29 -3.25
C GLN A 6 -10.64 10.53 -3.84
N ILE A 7 -10.28 10.92 -5.07
CA ILE A 7 -10.83 12.09 -5.76
C ILE A 7 -12.35 11.93 -5.90
N SER A 8 -12.79 10.73 -6.32
CA SER A 8 -14.22 10.45 -6.48
C SER A 8 -14.96 10.39 -5.14
N GLN A 9 -14.36 9.83 -4.08
CA GLN A 9 -14.94 9.82 -2.73
C GLN A 9 -15.05 11.23 -2.14
N ALA A 10 -14.15 12.14 -2.52
CA ALA A 10 -14.21 13.56 -2.17
C ALA A 10 -15.26 14.35 -2.98
N GLY A 11 -16.05 13.68 -3.83
CA GLY A 11 -17.14 14.31 -4.59
C GLY A 11 -16.71 15.02 -5.88
N SER A 12 -15.43 14.93 -6.26
CA SER A 12 -14.94 15.52 -7.52
C SER A 12 -15.11 14.55 -8.68
N SER A 13 -15.38 15.08 -9.88
CA SER A 13 -15.34 14.28 -11.11
C SER A 13 -13.89 13.88 -11.43
N CYS A 14 -13.69 12.62 -11.82
CA CYS A 14 -12.38 12.08 -12.14
C CYS A 14 -12.48 11.18 -13.37
N ALA A 15 -11.59 11.37 -14.35
CA ALA A 15 -11.39 10.43 -15.45
C ALA A 15 -10.10 9.64 -15.19
N LEU A 16 -10.19 8.32 -15.13
CA LEU A 16 -9.02 7.44 -14.97
C LEU A 16 -8.65 6.82 -16.31
N LEU A 17 -7.60 7.35 -16.94
CA LEU A 17 -7.08 6.85 -18.21
C LEU A 17 -6.00 5.80 -17.97
N SER A 18 -5.97 4.77 -18.81
CA SER A 18 -4.91 3.77 -18.83
C SER A 18 -4.72 3.23 -20.24
N LYS A 19 -3.47 3.14 -20.71
CA LYS A 19 -3.13 2.57 -22.03
C LYS A 19 -3.29 1.05 -22.12
N VAL A 20 -3.52 0.40 -20.99
CA VAL A 20 -3.82 -1.04 -20.86
C VAL A 20 -4.99 -1.23 -19.93
N PHE A 21 -5.61 -2.41 -19.95
CA PHE A 21 -6.60 -2.77 -18.94
C PHE A 21 -6.01 -2.58 -17.52
N PRO A 22 -6.71 -1.93 -16.55
CA PRO A 22 -6.10 -1.52 -15.29
C PRO A 22 -5.36 -2.62 -14.52
N THR A 23 -5.89 -3.85 -14.50
CA THR A 23 -5.24 -5.00 -13.83
C THR A 23 -4.07 -5.61 -14.62
N ARG A 24 -3.73 -5.06 -15.79
CA ARG A 24 -2.50 -5.33 -16.56
C ARG A 24 -1.40 -4.31 -16.29
N SER A 25 -1.61 -3.34 -15.39
CA SER A 25 -0.55 -2.43 -14.95
C SER A 25 0.58 -3.18 -14.25
N HIS A 26 1.82 -2.68 -14.34
CA HIS A 26 3.00 -3.39 -13.82
C HIS A 26 2.96 -3.67 -12.31
N THR A 27 2.18 -2.90 -11.53
CA THR A 27 1.90 -3.20 -10.12
C THR A 27 1.41 -4.64 -9.89
N VAL A 28 0.74 -5.27 -10.87
CA VAL A 28 0.27 -6.67 -10.77
C VAL A 28 1.42 -7.66 -10.54
N SER A 29 2.62 -7.32 -10.99
CA SER A 29 3.81 -8.17 -10.92
C SER A 29 4.61 -7.99 -9.62
N ALA A 30 4.22 -7.07 -8.73
CA ALA A 30 4.91 -6.91 -7.46
C ALA A 30 4.67 -8.13 -6.56
N GLN A 31 5.73 -8.63 -5.93
CA GLN A 31 5.70 -9.87 -5.13
C GLN A 31 5.96 -9.58 -3.65
N GLY A 32 7.10 -8.92 -3.38
CA GLY A 32 7.72 -8.67 -2.08
C GLY A 32 6.75 -8.33 -0.93
N GLY A 33 5.82 -7.42 -1.16
CA GLY A 33 4.91 -6.94 -0.13
C GLY A 33 4.90 -5.43 -0.07
N ILE A 34 4.34 -4.90 1.01
CA ILE A 34 4.31 -3.47 1.34
C ILE A 34 5.05 -3.32 2.67
N THR A 35 6.17 -2.58 2.67
CA THR A 35 6.95 -2.30 3.87
C THR A 35 6.25 -1.26 4.73
N VAL A 36 5.88 -1.61 5.97
CA VAL A 36 5.10 -0.75 6.87
C VAL A 36 5.28 -1.16 8.33
N ALA A 37 5.39 -0.19 9.24
CA ALA A 37 5.55 -0.46 10.67
C ALA A 37 4.20 -0.74 11.36
N LEU A 38 3.60 -1.91 11.08
CA LEU A 38 2.36 -2.35 11.76
C LEU A 38 2.60 -2.93 13.16
N GLY A 39 3.81 -3.43 13.42
CA GLY A 39 4.16 -4.04 14.71
C GLY A 39 3.50 -5.41 14.96
N ASN A 40 3.16 -6.16 13.90
CA ASN A 40 2.44 -7.44 14.06
C ASN A 40 3.37 -8.59 14.42
N ASN A 41 4.56 -8.66 13.80
CA ASN A 41 5.53 -9.73 14.04
C ASN A 41 6.43 -9.48 15.27
N HIS A 42 6.71 -8.21 15.56
CA HIS A 42 7.49 -7.73 16.69
C HIS A 42 7.06 -6.28 16.94
N GLU A 43 7.39 -5.72 18.10
CA GLU A 43 7.23 -4.28 18.32
C GLU A 43 8.02 -3.50 17.26
N ASP A 44 7.40 -2.50 16.65
CA ASP A 44 8.02 -1.71 15.58
C ASP A 44 7.68 -0.23 15.76
N ASN A 45 8.48 0.63 15.15
CA ASN A 45 8.31 2.07 15.19
C ASN A 45 8.47 2.64 13.78
N TRP A 46 7.55 3.53 13.37
CA TRP A 46 7.63 4.20 12.08
C TRP A 46 8.92 5.04 11.92
N GLU A 47 9.51 5.52 13.02
CA GLU A 47 10.80 6.22 13.02
C GLU A 47 11.96 5.29 12.64
N TRP A 48 11.90 3.99 13.01
CA TRP A 48 12.91 3.02 12.58
C TRP A 48 12.79 2.74 11.07
N HIS A 49 11.57 2.67 10.55
CA HIS A 49 11.32 2.58 9.12
C HIS A 49 11.80 3.85 8.38
N MET A 50 11.58 5.04 8.95
CA MET A 50 12.10 6.29 8.41
C MET A 50 13.63 6.27 8.35
N TYR A 51 14.31 5.87 9.44
CA TYR A 51 15.76 5.76 9.47
C TYR A 51 16.30 4.83 8.37
N ASP A 52 15.73 3.62 8.25
CA ASP A 52 16.10 2.66 7.22
C ASP A 52 15.92 3.25 5.82
N THR A 53 14.85 4.02 5.61
CA THR A 53 14.54 4.65 4.33
C THR A 53 15.51 5.79 4.01
N VAL A 54 15.81 6.67 4.97
CA VAL A 54 16.79 7.76 4.80
C VAL A 54 18.17 7.18 4.50
N LYS A 55 18.63 6.21 5.30
CA LYS A 55 19.90 5.51 5.08
C LYS A 55 19.92 4.78 3.73
N GLY A 56 18.85 4.06 3.40
CA GLY A 56 18.72 3.31 2.15
C GLY A 56 18.66 4.18 0.91
N SER A 57 18.17 5.43 1.04
CA SER A 57 18.23 6.44 0.00
C SER A 57 19.64 7.05 -0.18
N ASP A 58 20.62 6.64 0.62
CA ASP A 58 21.94 7.27 0.67
C ASP A 58 21.87 8.78 0.96
N TYR A 59 20.93 9.16 1.85
CA TYR A 59 20.68 10.54 2.29
C TYR A 59 20.26 11.54 1.20
N ILE A 60 19.92 11.09 -0.01
CA ILE A 60 19.40 11.96 -1.08
C ILE A 60 17.87 12.00 -1.13
N GLY A 61 17.19 11.25 -0.26
CA GLY A 61 15.75 11.28 -0.13
C GLY A 61 15.26 12.46 0.71
N ASP A 62 14.22 13.14 0.24
CA ASP A 62 13.56 14.23 0.96
C ASP A 62 12.92 13.69 2.24
N GLN A 63 13.46 14.11 3.40
CA GLN A 63 13.11 13.48 4.68
C GLN A 63 11.69 13.81 5.15
N ASP A 64 11.13 14.94 4.73
CA ASP A 64 9.73 15.30 4.98
C ASP A 64 8.76 14.37 4.24
N ALA A 65 9.08 14.03 2.98
CA ALA A 65 8.34 13.04 2.21
C ALA A 65 8.47 11.62 2.80
N ILE A 66 9.67 11.24 3.26
CA ILE A 66 9.92 9.95 3.92
C ILE A 66 9.17 9.87 5.25
N GLU A 67 9.23 10.91 6.08
CA GLU A 67 8.49 10.99 7.35
C GLU A 67 6.99 10.79 7.10
N TYR A 68 6.41 11.55 6.16
CA TYR A 68 5.01 11.44 5.81
C TYR A 68 4.65 10.00 5.38
N MET A 69 5.46 9.39 4.52
CA MET A 69 5.27 8.02 4.04
C MET A 69 5.31 7.01 5.18
N CYS A 70 6.36 7.04 6.02
CA CYS A 70 6.55 6.05 7.08
C CYS A 70 5.51 6.18 8.19
N LYS A 71 5.14 7.41 8.55
CA LYS A 71 4.16 7.71 9.60
C LYS A 71 2.72 7.41 9.18
N THR A 72 2.36 7.70 7.93
CA THR A 72 0.99 7.46 7.40
C THR A 72 0.79 6.01 6.95
N GLY A 73 1.88 5.30 6.64
CA GLY A 73 1.86 3.94 6.11
C GLY A 73 0.96 2.94 6.85
N PRO A 74 1.01 2.85 8.21
CA PRO A 74 0.18 1.90 8.95
C PRO A 74 -1.31 2.05 8.69
N GLU A 75 -1.83 3.28 8.75
CA GLU A 75 -3.24 3.57 8.47
C GLU A 75 -3.60 3.22 7.03
N ALA A 76 -2.76 3.60 6.06
CA ALA A 76 -2.99 3.31 4.65
C ALA A 76 -3.02 1.79 4.34
N VAL A 77 -2.18 0.99 5.01
CA VAL A 77 -2.18 -0.48 4.82
C VAL A 77 -3.39 -1.13 5.47
N LEU A 78 -3.82 -0.66 6.64
CA LEU A 78 -5.06 -1.12 7.27
C LEU A 78 -6.28 -0.74 6.42
N GLU A 79 -6.28 0.42 5.77
CA GLU A 79 -7.32 0.81 4.81
C GLU A 79 -7.44 -0.21 3.67
N LEU A 80 -6.32 -0.69 3.13
CA LEU A 80 -6.31 -1.73 2.09
C LEU A 80 -6.85 -3.07 2.59
N GLU A 81 -6.56 -3.44 3.84
CA GLU A 81 -7.11 -4.65 4.46
C GLU A 81 -8.64 -4.53 4.61
N HIS A 82 -9.15 -3.40 5.09
CA HIS A 82 -10.59 -3.12 5.16
C HIS A 82 -11.26 -3.05 3.77
N MET A 83 -10.52 -2.71 2.71
CA MET A 83 -10.98 -2.82 1.32
C MET A 83 -11.07 -4.28 0.84
N GLY A 84 -10.58 -5.24 1.61
CA GLY A 84 -10.59 -6.67 1.30
C GLY A 84 -9.31 -7.18 0.64
N LEU A 85 -8.16 -6.50 0.82
CA LEU A 85 -6.87 -7.03 0.35
C LEU A 85 -6.55 -8.32 1.14
N PRO A 86 -6.40 -9.47 0.46
CA PRO A 86 -6.20 -10.76 1.11
C PRO A 86 -4.75 -10.95 1.58
N PHE A 87 -4.31 -10.17 2.57
CA PHE A 87 -3.03 -10.40 3.23
C PHE A 87 -2.97 -11.80 3.85
N SER A 88 -1.77 -12.39 3.82
CA SER A 88 -1.45 -13.56 4.63
C SER A 88 -1.60 -13.22 6.12
N ARG A 89 -1.83 -14.23 6.95
CA ARG A 89 -2.17 -14.05 8.36
C ARG A 89 -1.17 -14.75 9.28
N THR A 90 -0.96 -14.16 10.45
CA THR A 90 -0.36 -14.81 11.61
C THR A 90 -1.38 -15.71 12.30
N ASP A 91 -0.94 -16.55 13.24
CA ASP A 91 -1.80 -17.47 13.99
C ASP A 91 -2.90 -16.76 14.80
N ASP A 92 -2.65 -15.51 15.19
CA ASP A 92 -3.61 -14.65 15.90
C ASP A 92 -4.48 -13.79 14.97
N GLY A 93 -4.41 -14.01 13.65
CA GLY A 93 -5.28 -13.37 12.65
C GLY A 93 -4.84 -11.97 12.19
N ARG A 94 -3.72 -11.44 12.69
CA ARG A 94 -3.14 -10.17 12.22
C ARG A 94 -2.49 -10.32 10.85
N ILE A 95 -2.16 -9.19 10.21
CA ILE A 95 -1.47 -9.18 8.92
C ILE A 95 -0.06 -9.73 9.11
N TYR A 96 0.28 -10.80 8.39
CA TYR A 96 1.62 -11.37 8.36
C TYR A 96 2.63 -10.39 7.75
N GLN A 97 3.76 -10.21 8.44
CA GLN A 97 4.90 -9.46 7.94
C GLN A 97 6.13 -10.37 7.79
N ARG A 98 7.04 -10.06 6.86
CA ARG A 98 8.28 -10.82 6.64
C ARG A 98 9.52 -9.94 6.65
N PRO A 99 10.71 -10.50 6.92
CA PRO A 99 11.97 -9.82 6.70
C PRO A 99 12.15 -9.40 5.24
N PHE A 100 12.80 -8.27 5.04
CA PHE A 100 13.24 -7.79 3.73
C PHE A 100 14.58 -7.05 3.86
N GLY A 101 15.25 -6.83 2.73
CA GLY A 101 16.54 -6.14 2.71
C GLY A 101 16.45 -4.72 3.26
N GLY A 102 17.45 -4.32 4.04
CA GLY A 102 17.58 -2.95 4.57
C GLY A 102 16.57 -2.59 5.66
N GLN A 103 16.02 -3.57 6.39
CA GLN A 103 15.09 -3.34 7.49
C GLN A 103 15.74 -3.67 8.83
N SER A 104 15.80 -2.70 9.72
CA SER A 104 16.38 -2.83 11.05
C SER A 104 15.46 -2.29 12.15
N LEU A 105 15.63 -2.82 13.37
CA LEU A 105 15.06 -2.25 14.59
C LEU A 105 16.02 -1.22 15.18
N ASN A 106 15.52 -0.34 16.06
CA ASN A 106 16.35 0.54 16.88
C ASN A 106 17.44 1.32 16.11
N PHE A 107 17.06 1.93 14.97
CA PHE A 107 17.96 2.78 14.16
C PHE A 107 19.24 2.06 13.65
N GLY A 108 19.12 0.84 13.12
CA GLY A 108 20.25 0.11 12.53
C GLY A 108 20.71 -1.11 13.33
N GLY A 109 19.91 -1.56 14.29
CA GLY A 109 20.16 -2.75 15.10
C GLY A 109 19.78 -4.05 14.40
N GLU A 110 19.04 -4.91 15.10
CA GLU A 110 18.68 -6.25 14.62
C GLU A 110 17.74 -6.22 13.39
N GLN A 111 17.67 -7.33 12.66
CA GLN A 111 16.82 -7.45 11.47
C GLN A 111 15.34 -7.28 11.84
N ALA A 112 14.66 -6.35 11.18
CA ALA A 112 13.22 -6.20 11.30
C ALA A 112 12.47 -7.06 10.26
N ALA A 113 11.20 -7.34 10.54
CA ALA A 113 10.27 -8.07 9.69
C ALA A 113 8.99 -7.24 9.50
N ARG A 114 9.06 -6.21 8.64
CA ARG A 114 7.96 -5.24 8.48
C ARG A 114 7.35 -5.18 7.08
N THR A 115 7.63 -6.15 6.21
CA THR A 115 6.98 -6.23 4.90
C THR A 115 5.70 -7.06 4.96
N ALA A 116 4.54 -6.40 4.97
CA ALA A 116 3.22 -7.03 4.89
C ALA A 116 3.01 -7.69 3.53
N ALA A 117 2.57 -8.95 3.51
CA ALA A 117 2.54 -9.74 2.27
C ALA A 117 1.24 -10.54 2.08
N ALA A 118 0.85 -10.74 0.82
CA ALA A 118 -0.13 -11.74 0.40
C ALA A 118 0.62 -12.84 -0.37
N ALA A 119 1.16 -13.79 0.39
CA ALA A 119 2.16 -14.75 -0.10
C ALA A 119 3.28 -14.03 -0.89
N ASP A 120 3.51 -14.43 -2.13
CA ASP A 120 4.44 -13.82 -3.09
C ASP A 120 3.72 -13.08 -4.23
N ARG A 121 2.45 -12.69 -4.02
CA ARG A 121 1.58 -12.07 -5.03
C ARG A 121 0.91 -10.79 -4.53
N THR A 122 1.59 -10.05 -3.66
CA THR A 122 1.03 -8.84 -3.02
C THR A 122 0.59 -7.79 -4.03
N GLY A 123 1.34 -7.60 -5.12
CA GLY A 123 0.98 -6.69 -6.21
C GLY A 123 -0.28 -7.08 -6.94
N HIS A 124 -0.45 -8.38 -7.22
CA HIS A 124 -1.68 -8.92 -7.81
C HIS A 124 -2.88 -8.66 -6.88
N ALA A 125 -2.76 -9.00 -5.60
CA ALA A 125 -3.79 -8.77 -4.59
C ALA A 125 -4.16 -7.27 -4.51
N LEU A 126 -3.16 -6.40 -4.31
CA LEU A 126 -3.32 -4.95 -4.22
C LEU A 126 -4.04 -4.36 -5.45
N LEU A 127 -3.58 -4.72 -6.65
CA LEU A 127 -4.09 -4.13 -7.87
C LEU A 127 -5.53 -4.55 -8.14
N HIS A 128 -5.86 -5.83 -7.90
CA HIS A 128 -7.22 -6.33 -8.05
C HIS A 128 -8.17 -5.75 -7.00
N THR A 129 -7.74 -5.63 -5.73
CA THR A 129 -8.53 -4.96 -4.68
C THR A 129 -8.84 -3.51 -5.06
N LEU A 130 -7.83 -2.73 -5.46
CA LEU A 130 -8.05 -1.33 -5.85
C LEU A 130 -8.93 -1.21 -7.10
N TYR A 131 -8.79 -2.12 -8.07
CA TYR A 131 -9.67 -2.14 -9.24
C TYR A 131 -11.13 -2.41 -8.85
N GLN A 132 -11.38 -3.43 -8.03
CA GLN A 132 -12.72 -3.75 -7.50
C GLN A 132 -13.32 -2.58 -6.72
N GLN A 133 -12.52 -1.88 -5.92
CA GLN A 133 -12.97 -0.70 -5.18
C GLN A 133 -13.35 0.45 -6.12
N ASN A 134 -12.62 0.66 -7.22
CA ASN A 134 -13.00 1.66 -8.22
C ASN A 134 -14.31 1.30 -8.95
N LEU A 135 -14.63 0.01 -9.12
CA LEU A 135 -15.92 -0.43 -9.69
C LEU A 135 -17.10 -0.16 -8.75
N LYS A 136 -16.89 -0.22 -7.43
CA LYS A 136 -17.95 0.05 -6.43
C LYS A 136 -18.43 1.50 -6.45
N ILE A 137 -17.61 2.46 -6.91
CA ILE A 137 -17.97 3.89 -6.99
C ILE A 137 -18.87 4.20 -8.19
N THR A 138 -19.78 3.29 -8.56
CA THR A 138 -20.77 3.55 -9.60
C THR A 138 -21.89 4.42 -9.00
N PRO A 139 -22.17 5.63 -9.53
CA PRO A 139 -23.16 6.51 -8.93
C PRO A 139 -24.57 5.97 -9.16
N LEU A 140 -25.30 5.73 -8.06
CA LEU A 140 -26.75 5.87 -8.07
C LEU A 140 -27.04 7.34 -8.43
N SER A 141 -27.72 7.57 -9.56
CA SER A 141 -28.44 8.80 -9.94
C SER A 141 -27.74 10.02 -10.57
N SER A 142 -26.66 9.91 -11.38
CA SER A 142 -26.24 11.05 -12.24
C SER A 142 -25.74 10.65 -13.64
N PRO A 143 -26.12 11.35 -14.74
CA PRO A 143 -25.67 11.04 -16.12
C PRO A 143 -24.18 11.32 -16.39
N SER A 144 -23.46 11.92 -15.44
CA SER A 144 -22.06 12.37 -15.61
C SER A 144 -21.00 11.52 -14.90
N GLY A 145 -21.33 10.26 -14.56
CA GLY A 145 -20.46 9.33 -13.84
C GLY A 145 -19.13 9.01 -14.56
N MET A 146 -18.13 8.63 -13.75
CA MET A 146 -16.79 8.21 -14.14
C MET A 146 -16.82 7.23 -15.32
N ARG A 147 -16.51 7.73 -16.52
CA ARG A 147 -16.40 6.91 -17.73
C ARG A 147 -14.99 6.33 -17.79
N TRP A 148 -14.90 5.02 -17.80
CA TRP A 148 -13.73 4.34 -18.33
C TRP A 148 -13.69 4.62 -19.84
N ILE A 149 -12.74 5.43 -20.26
CA ILE A 149 -12.45 5.66 -21.68
C ILE A 149 -11.40 4.62 -22.04
N TRP A 150 -11.81 3.60 -22.79
CA TRP A 150 -10.94 2.59 -23.39
C TRP A 150 -10.32 3.12 -24.68
#